data_AF-A0A914G7Q2-F1
#
_entry.id   AF-A0A914G7Q2-F1
#
_cell.length_a   1.000
_cell.length_b   1.000
_cell.length_c   1.000
_cell.angle_alpha   90.00
_cell.angle_beta   90.00
_cell.angle_gamma   90.00
#
_symmetry.space_group_name_H-M   'P 1'
#
loop_
_entity.id
_entity.type
_entity.pdbx_description
1 polymer ?
#
loop_
_entity_poly.entity_id
_entity_poly.type
_entity_poly.pdbx_seq_one_letter_code
_entity_poly.pdbx_strand_id
1 'polypeptide(L)'
;MYVLISRRHTVKLADFGFACPQPTNYYSRTYCGSRAYSSPEVLMGVPYDVYKNDIWSLGVLCFVAMTSSMPFREIANTNSAIVDQQRRRSYRWPKYVAEDCQ
;
A
#
# COMPACT_ATOMS: atom_id res chain seq x y z
N MET A 1 -3.16 2.67 -8.67
CA MET A 1 -4.54 2.20 -8.46
C MET A 1 -5.26 3.18 -7.56
N TYR A 2 -6.42 3.68 -7.99
CA TYR A 2 -7.27 4.57 -7.21
C TYR A 2 -8.56 3.86 -6.82
N VAL A 3 -9.10 4.23 -5.68
CA VAL A 3 -10.37 3.67 -5.18
C VAL A 3 -11.41 4.76 -5.11
N LEU A 4 -12.49 4.57 -5.87
CA LEU A 4 -13.62 5.49 -5.97
C LEU A 4 -14.85 4.85 -5.32
N ILE A 5 -15.69 5.69 -4.72
CA ILE A 5 -16.97 5.27 -4.14
C ILE A 5 -18.10 5.88 -4.99
N SER A 6 -18.91 5.01 -5.59
CA SER A 6 -20.09 5.42 -6.36
C SER A 6 -21.20 5.94 -5.43
N ARG A 7 -22.16 6.70 -5.97
CA ARG A 7 -23.35 7.17 -5.25
C ARG A 7 -24.18 6.04 -4.61
N ARG A 8 -24.03 4.81 -5.10
CA ARG A 8 -24.66 3.59 -4.55
C ARG A 8 -23.77 2.85 -3.54
N HIS A 9 -22.76 3.50 -2.96
CA HIS A 9 -21.77 2.90 -2.05
C HIS A 9 -21.02 1.69 -2.65
N THR A 10 -20.89 1.64 -3.98
CA THR A 10 -20.12 0.61 -4.66
C THR A 10 -18.69 1.07 -4.82
N VAL A 11 -17.74 0.25 -4.37
CA VAL A 11 -16.31 0.48 -4.56
C VAL A 11 -15.94 0.20 -6.02
N LYS A 12 -15.20 1.11 -6.65
CA LYS A 12 -14.69 0.97 -8.01
C LYS A 12 -13.19 1.25 -8.02
N LEU A 13 -12.42 0.36 -8.65
CA LEU A 13 -11.01 0.62 -8.94
C LEU A 13 -10.91 1.47 -10.21
N ALA A 14 -10.03 2.46 -10.18
CA ALA A 14 -9.78 3.37 -11.29
C ALA A 14 -8.29 3.62 -11.48
N ASP A 15 -7.97 4.19 -12.64
CA ASP A 15 -6.61 4.52 -13.09
C ASP A 15 -5.66 3.32 -13.08
N PHE A 16 -5.75 2.60 -14.20
CA PHE A 16 -4.90 1.48 -14.57
C PHE A 16 -3.74 1.94 -15.47
N GLY A 17 -3.34 3.22 -15.44
CA GLY A 17 -2.28 3.75 -16.30
C GLY A 17 -0.91 3.08 -16.11
N PHE A 18 -0.70 2.44 -14.96
CA PHE A 18 0.49 1.63 -14.66
C PHE A 18 0.22 0.11 -14.67
N ALA A 19 -1.00 -0.32 -14.99
CA ALA A 19 -1.32 -1.73 -15.08
C ALA A 19 -0.65 -2.34 -16.31
N CYS A 20 0.10 -3.41 -16.11
CA CYS A 20 0.78 -4.11 -17.18
C CYS A 20 0.48 -5.61 -17.03
N PRO A 21 -0.05 -6.28 -18.08
CA PRO A 21 -0.20 -7.72 -18.04
C PRO A 21 1.20 -8.35 -17.99
N GLN A 22 1.48 -9.07 -16.91
CA GLN A 22 2.79 -9.69 -16.68
C GLN A 22 2.65 -11.21 -16.58
N PRO A 23 3.60 -11.97 -17.14
CA PRO A 23 3.63 -13.42 -16.98
C PRO A 23 3.76 -13.82 -15.52
N THR A 24 3.35 -15.04 -15.19
CA THR A 24 3.56 -15.65 -13.87
C THR A 24 5.04 -15.61 -13.51
N ASN A 25 5.37 -15.21 -12.28
CA ASN A 25 6.74 -14.99 -11.77
C ASN A 25 7.53 -13.81 -12.39
N TYR A 26 6.86 -12.81 -12.96
CA TYR A 26 7.53 -11.58 -13.36
C TYR A 26 7.91 -10.71 -12.15
N TYR A 27 9.15 -10.21 -12.17
CA TYR A 27 9.64 -9.22 -11.20
C TYR A 27 9.84 -7.86 -11.90
N SER A 28 9.17 -6.84 -11.39
CA SER A 28 9.35 -5.46 -11.85
C SER A 28 10.50 -4.79 -11.11
N ARG A 29 11.18 -3.86 -11.78
CA ARG A 29 12.16 -2.93 -11.18
C ARG A 29 11.69 -1.47 -11.23
N THR A 30 10.55 -1.22 -11.87
CA THR A 30 10.05 0.14 -12.05
C THR A 30 9.32 0.57 -10.79
N TYR A 31 9.71 1.73 -10.28
CA TYR A 31 8.99 2.40 -9.20
C TYR A 31 7.76 3.10 -9.78
N CYS A 32 6.56 2.67 -9.37
CA CYS A 32 5.29 3.28 -9.76
C CYS A 32 4.44 3.52 -8.50
N GLY A 33 3.83 4.71 -8.39
CA GLY A 33 2.88 5.04 -7.31
C GLY A 33 3.46 5.86 -6.15
N SER A 34 2.62 6.09 -5.14
CA SER A 34 2.94 6.91 -3.97
C SER A 34 3.66 6.11 -2.89
N ARG A 35 4.74 6.66 -2.33
CA ARG A 35 5.64 5.98 -1.38
C ARG A 35 4.91 5.40 -0.17
N ALA A 36 3.88 6.09 0.31
CA ALA A 36 3.10 5.70 1.47
C ALA A 36 2.33 4.37 1.31
N TYR A 37 2.03 3.96 0.07
CA TYR A 37 1.33 2.70 -0.24
C TYR A 37 2.28 1.61 -0.76
N SER A 38 3.54 1.94 -1.05
CA SER A 38 4.51 1.02 -1.61
C SER A 38 5.06 0.04 -0.58
N SER A 39 5.30 -1.19 -1.02
CA SER A 39 5.99 -2.23 -0.26
C SER A 39 7.46 -1.88 0.03
N PRO A 40 8.08 -2.46 1.07
CA PRO A 40 9.47 -2.16 1.40
C PRO A 40 10.43 -2.52 0.26
N GLU A 41 10.18 -3.61 -0.46
CA GLU A 41 10.97 -4.03 -1.62
C GLU A 41 10.97 -2.99 -2.74
N VAL A 42 9.82 -2.39 -3.03
CA VAL A 42 9.70 -1.29 -4.01
C VAL A 42 10.47 -0.06 -3.53
N LEU A 43 10.36 0.30 -2.24
CA LEU A 43 11.06 1.45 -1.66
C LEU A 43 12.58 1.27 -1.60
N MET A 44 13.06 0.04 -1.49
CA MET A 44 14.48 -0.33 -1.55
C MET A 44 15.02 -0.46 -2.98
N GLY A 45 14.16 -0.37 -4.01
CA GLY A 45 14.56 -0.48 -5.41
C GLY A 45 15.02 -1.89 -5.82
N VAL A 46 14.63 -2.92 -5.06
CA VAL A 46 14.92 -4.31 -5.42
C VAL A 46 13.83 -4.86 -6.35
N PRO A 47 14.14 -5.84 -7.22
CA PRO A 47 13.13 -6.49 -8.03
C PRO A 47 12.01 -7.05 -7.15
N TYR A 48 10.76 -6.73 -7.47
CA TYR A 48 9.61 -7.09 -6.67
C TYR A 48 8.54 -7.80 -7.49
N ASP A 49 7.77 -8.64 -6.81
CA ASP A 49 6.59 -9.28 -7.38
C ASP A 49 5.45 -8.24 -7.41
N VAL A 50 4.97 -7.94 -8.62
CA VAL A 50 3.92 -6.94 -8.85
C VAL A 50 2.63 -7.26 -8.09
N TYR A 51 2.27 -8.55 -7.98
CA TYR A 51 1.05 -8.98 -7.29
C TYR A 51 1.18 -8.81 -5.78
N LYS A 52 2.34 -9.14 -5.21
CA LYS A 52 2.58 -8.95 -3.76
C LYS A 52 2.59 -7.47 -3.39
N ASN A 53 3.13 -6.62 -4.24
CA ASN A 53 3.10 -5.18 -4.02
C ASN A 53 1.66 -4.61 -4.04
N ASP A 54 0.80 -5.10 -4.92
CA ASP A 54 -0.61 -4.68 -4.95
C ASP A 54 -1.37 -5.14 -3.70
N ILE A 55 -1.10 -6.36 -3.20
CA ILE A 55 -1.67 -6.85 -1.93
C ILE A 55 -1.22 -5.97 -0.76
N TRP A 56 0.06 -5.58 -0.73
CA TRP A 56 0.57 -4.65 0.29
C TRP A 56 -0.16 -3.31 0.26
N SER A 57 -0.30 -2.73 -0.95
CA SER A 57 -1.00 -1.47 -1.16
C SER A 57 -2.47 -1.55 -0.71
N LEU A 58 -3.14 -2.69 -0.95
CA LEU A 58 -4.49 -2.96 -0.49
C LEU A 58 -4.58 -3.03 1.04
N GLY A 59 -3.60 -3.67 1.70
CA GLY A 59 -3.53 -3.71 3.18
C GLY A 59 -3.43 -2.31 3.80
N VAL A 60 -2.57 -1.46 3.23
CA VAL A 60 -2.44 -0.05 3.63
C VAL A 60 -3.76 0.69 3.43
N LEU A 61 -4.43 0.48 2.30
CA LEU A 61 -5.73 1.09 2.02
C LEU A 61 -6.80 0.64 3.01
N CYS A 62 -6.90 -0.66 3.31
CA CYS A 62 -7.85 -1.19 4.29
C CYS A 62 -7.60 -0.58 5.67
N PHE A 63 -6.35 -0.47 6.09
CA PHE A 63 -5.98 0.18 7.34
C PHE A 63 -6.46 1.64 7.37
N VAL A 64 -6.20 2.41 6.30
CA VAL A 64 -6.65 3.81 6.19
C VAL A 64 -8.18 3.89 6.20
N ALA A 65 -8.88 2.99 5.52
CA ALA A 65 -10.33 2.96 5.48
C ALA A 65 -10.94 2.70 6.87
N MET A 66 -10.32 1.85 7.69
CA MET A 66 -10.80 1.54 9.04
C MET A 66 -10.41 2.61 10.07
N THR A 67 -9.21 3.19 9.95
CA THR A 67 -8.63 4.05 11.00
C THR A 67 -8.65 5.53 10.66
N SER A 68 -8.95 5.89 9.41
CA SER A 68 -8.79 7.24 8.85
C SER A 68 -7.37 7.82 9.03
N SER A 69 -6.37 6.98 9.24
CA SER A 69 -4.97 7.39 9.47
C SER A 69 -3.99 6.58 8.63
N MET A 70 -2.94 7.24 8.16
CA MET A 70 -1.84 6.56 7.46
C MET A 70 -1.05 5.69 8.44
N PRO A 71 -0.77 4.40 8.14
CA PRO A 71 0.00 3.53 9.02
C PRO A 71 1.48 3.92 9.11
N PHE A 72 2.05 4.41 8.00
CA PHE A 72 3.46 4.80 7.89
C PHE A 72 3.55 6.24 7.39
N ARG A 73 4.25 7.11 8.15
CA ARG A 73 4.32 8.55 7.86
C ARG A 73 5.59 8.92 7.12
N GLU A 74 5.48 9.87 6.19
CA GLU A 74 6.63 10.44 5.47
C GLU A 74 7.36 11.50 6.32
N ILE A 75 7.97 11.09 7.44
CA ILE A 75 8.57 12.01 8.42
C ILE A 75 9.78 12.78 7.84
N ALA A 76 10.53 12.18 6.93
CA ALA A 76 11.79 12.74 6.41
C ALA A 76 11.87 12.79 4.87
N ASN A 77 10.76 12.56 4.15
CA ASN A 77 10.74 12.38 2.69
C ASN A 77 11.70 11.30 2.13
N THR A 78 12.20 10.41 3.00
CA THR A 78 13.17 9.36 2.63
C THR A 78 12.51 7.99 2.68
N ASN A 79 12.78 7.16 1.66
CA ASN A 79 12.32 5.77 1.61
C ASN A 79 12.76 4.96 2.84
N SER A 80 13.99 5.16 3.33
CA SER A 80 14.52 4.44 4.49
C SER A 80 13.67 4.62 5.74
N ALA A 81 13.17 5.83 5.99
CA ALA A 81 12.35 6.12 7.16
C ALA A 81 10.99 5.39 7.11
N ILE A 82 10.42 5.24 5.91
CA ILE A 82 9.17 4.49 5.71
C ILE A 82 9.45 2.98 5.86
N VAL A 83 10.51 2.49 5.22
CA VAL A 83 10.94 1.08 5.31
C VAL A 83 11.19 0.67 6.77
N ASP A 84 11.84 1.53 7.56
CA ASP A 84 12.07 1.26 8.98
C ASP A 84 10.76 1.19 9.78
N GLN A 85 9.81 2.08 9.50
CA GLN A 85 8.48 2.02 10.13
C GLN A 85 7.71 0.75 9.73
N GLN A 86 7.81 0.33 8.47
CA GLN A 86 7.21 -0.90 7.95
C GLN A 86 7.79 -2.12 8.64
N ARG A 87 9.12 -2.21 8.73
CA ARG A 87 9.83 -3.32 9.41
C ARG A 87 9.52 -3.40 10.90
N ARG A 88 9.44 -2.24 11.58
CA ARG A 88 9.11 -2.14 13.01
C ARG A 88 7.61 -2.28 13.30
N ARG A 89 6.76 -2.40 12.29
CA ARG A 89 5.29 -2.39 12.42
C ARG A 89 4.80 -1.21 13.26
N SER A 90 5.33 -0.02 12.98
CA SER A 90 5.11 1.18 13.80
C SER A 90 3.68 1.77 13.71
N TYR A 91 2.75 1.09 13.03
CA TYR A 91 1.34 1.46 12.99
C TYR A 91 0.65 1.15 14.32
N ARG A 92 -0.44 1.85 14.62
CA ARG A 92 -1.21 1.67 15.86
C ARG A 92 -2.67 1.46 15.53
N TRP A 93 -3.23 0.38 16.06
CA TRP A 93 -4.67 0.11 15.99
C TRP A 93 -5.42 1.00 17.00
N PRO A 94 -6.41 1.78 16.54
CA PRO A 94 -7.32 2.48 17.43
C PRO A 94 -8.20 1.50 18.21
N LYS A 95 -8.57 1.85 19.45
CA LYS A 95 -9.40 1.00 20.32
C LYS A 95 -10.79 0.65 19.78
N TYR A 96 -11.29 1.40 18.80
CA TYR A 96 -12.59 1.16 18.18
C TYR A 96 -12.55 0.11 17.05
N VAL A 97 -11.35 -0.33 16.63
CA VAL A 97 -11.19 -1.38 15.61
C VAL A 97 -11.26 -2.74 16.31
N ALA A 98 -12.17 -3.60 15.84
CA ALA A 98 -12.36 -4.96 16.37
C ALA A 98 -11.06 -5.77 16.33
N GLU A 99 -10.84 -6.63 17.33
CA GLU A 99 -9.64 -7.48 17.45
C GLU A 99 -9.48 -8.41 16.24
N ASP A 100 -10.59 -8.88 15.65
CA ASP A 100 -10.56 -9.72 14.43
C ASP A 100 -9.96 -8.99 13.21
N CYS A 101 -9.90 -7.65 13.24
CA CYS A 101 -9.34 -6.82 12.19
C CYS A 101 -7.90 -6.36 12.48
N GLN A 102 -7.35 -6.67 13.66
CA GLN A 102 -6.01 -6.26 14.10
C GLN A 102 -4.92 -7.22 13.66
#